data_AF-A0A7X1HZ05-F1
#
_entry.id   AF-A0A7X1HZ05-F1
#
_cell.length_a   1.000
_cell.length_b   1.000
_cell.length_c   1.000
_cell.angle_alpha   90.00
_cell.angle_beta   90.00
_cell.angle_gamma   90.00
#
_symmetry.space_group_name_H-M   'P 1'
#
loop_
_entity.id
_entity.type
_entity.pdbx_description
1 polymer ?
#
loop_
_entity_poly.entity_id
_entity_poly.type
_entity_poly.pdbx_seq_one_letter_code
_entity_poly.pdbx_strand_id
1 'polypeptide(L)'
;MTDEAPELRASDADRERVAEVLRDALAEGRLDMEEFEERLEAAYKARTYGELTPLTRDLPAGRHATAPGTFSGTDPAVSLRKEAVPGGGWGGRVVGGEGSSSWAVAIMSGFQRKGTWTVPKRFTCFAFWGGGEIDLREANFADGEVEINCVAIMGGVEVIVPPGVEVVVRGIGIMGGFDHREEGVPGEPGAPRVVVTGFAFWGGVGVERKLTKAERLRQKEEARREKLERRAQRRELHAARREERRQDRVFRREEHWEDR
;
A
#
# COMPACT_ATOMS: atom_id res chain seq x y z
N MET A 1 7.03 16.26 -41.13
CA MET A 1 8.04 16.43 -40.07
C MET A 1 7.75 15.42 -38.97
N THR A 2 8.13 14.16 -39.14
CA THR A 2 8.08 13.11 -38.08
C THR A 2 8.85 11.88 -38.58
N ASP A 3 10.17 11.96 -38.65
CA ASP A 3 11.01 10.74 -38.81
C ASP A 3 12.45 10.97 -38.33
N GLU A 4 12.63 11.62 -37.16
CA GLU A 4 13.93 11.74 -36.48
C GLU A 4 14.05 10.77 -35.28
N ALA A 5 13.02 9.99 -35.00
CA ALA A 5 12.97 9.02 -33.89
C ALA A 5 13.64 7.64 -34.12
N PRO A 6 13.86 7.12 -35.35
CA PRO A 6 14.33 5.73 -35.50
C PRO A 6 15.79 5.53 -35.07
N GLU A 7 16.64 6.55 -35.16
CA GLU A 7 18.05 6.48 -34.74
C GLU A 7 18.29 6.83 -33.26
N LEU A 8 17.24 7.26 -32.54
CA LEU A 8 17.35 7.53 -31.10
C LEU A 8 17.65 6.24 -30.34
N ARG A 9 18.60 6.32 -29.41
CA ARG A 9 19.01 5.19 -28.58
C ARG A 9 17.84 4.79 -27.66
N ALA A 10 17.46 3.52 -27.71
CA ALA A 10 16.42 2.99 -26.84
C ALA A 10 16.93 2.90 -25.40
N SER A 11 16.12 3.37 -24.44
CA SER A 11 16.37 3.16 -23.02
C SER A 11 16.03 1.73 -22.61
N ASP A 12 16.56 1.30 -21.48
CA ASP A 12 16.20 0.03 -20.84
C ASP A 12 14.68 -0.02 -20.56
N ALA A 13 14.08 1.13 -20.23
CA ALA A 13 12.64 1.28 -20.04
C ALA A 13 11.82 1.02 -21.33
N ASP A 14 12.38 1.32 -22.50
CA ASP A 14 11.70 1.08 -23.78
C ASP A 14 11.79 -0.39 -24.18
N ARG A 15 12.93 -1.03 -23.93
CA ARG A 15 13.10 -2.48 -24.11
C ARG A 15 12.14 -3.25 -23.20
N GLU A 16 11.98 -2.82 -21.95
CA GLU A 16 11.06 -3.47 -21.01
C GLU A 16 9.59 -3.27 -21.40
N ARG A 17 9.22 -2.10 -21.91
CA ARG A 17 7.86 -1.87 -22.44
C ARG A 17 7.53 -2.79 -23.61
N VAL A 18 8.49 -3.04 -24.50
CA VAL A 18 8.33 -4.02 -25.59
C VAL A 18 8.20 -5.44 -25.04
N ALA A 19 9.01 -5.82 -24.05
CA ALA A 19 8.92 -7.13 -23.40
C ALA A 19 7.55 -7.37 -22.73
N GLU A 20 6.92 -6.34 -22.15
CA GLU A 20 5.55 -6.43 -21.63
C GLU A 20 4.52 -6.72 -22.72
N VAL A 21 4.56 -6.00 -23.83
CA VAL A 21 3.64 -6.22 -24.97
C VAL A 21 3.79 -7.64 -25.52
N LEU A 22 5.01 -8.17 -25.59
CA LEU A 22 5.27 -9.55 -26.03
C LEU A 22 4.72 -10.58 -25.04
N ARG A 23 4.86 -10.35 -23.73
CA ARG A 23 4.31 -11.23 -22.68
C ARG A 23 2.78 -11.27 -22.70
N ASP A 24 2.14 -10.12 -22.89
CA ASP A 24 0.68 -10.02 -23.00
C ASP A 24 0.18 -10.76 -24.25
N ALA A 25 0.87 -10.63 -25.38
CA ALA A 25 0.53 -11.32 -26.61
C ALA A 25 0.67 -12.85 -26.51
N LEU A 26 1.67 -13.36 -25.80
CA LEU A 26 1.80 -14.79 -25.48
C LEU A 26 0.65 -15.28 -24.60
N ALA A 27 0.28 -14.51 -23.57
CA ALA A 27 -0.83 -14.83 -22.67
C ALA A 27 -2.19 -14.85 -23.40
N GLU A 28 -2.37 -13.98 -24.41
CA GLU A 28 -3.54 -13.96 -25.29
C GLU A 28 -3.50 -15.05 -26.38
N GLY A 29 -2.43 -15.85 -26.47
CA GLY A 29 -2.24 -16.89 -27.48
C GLY A 29 -2.01 -16.35 -28.90
N ARG A 30 -1.57 -15.08 -29.01
CA ARG A 30 -1.27 -14.42 -30.30
C ARG A 30 0.17 -14.58 -30.75
N LEU A 31 1.06 -14.94 -29.82
CA LEU A 31 2.40 -15.42 -30.09
C LEU A 31 2.48 -16.85 -29.57
N ASP A 32 3.20 -17.71 -30.28
CA ASP A 32 3.67 -18.95 -29.67
C ASP A 32 4.93 -18.71 -28.82
N MET A 33 5.38 -19.74 -28.10
CA MET A 33 6.53 -19.62 -27.19
C MET A 33 7.85 -19.38 -27.94
N GLU A 34 8.00 -19.95 -29.13
CA GLU A 34 9.22 -19.85 -29.94
C GLU A 34 9.35 -18.43 -30.52
N GLU A 35 8.25 -17.90 -31.07
CA GLU A 35 8.14 -16.51 -31.52
C GLU A 35 8.34 -15.51 -30.37
N PHE A 36 7.82 -15.82 -29.18
CA PHE A 36 8.02 -15.00 -27.99
C PHE A 36 9.49 -14.93 -27.58
N GLU A 37 10.18 -16.06 -27.49
CA GLU A 37 11.59 -16.12 -27.11
C GLU A 37 12.48 -15.36 -28.11
N GLU A 38 12.26 -15.54 -29.41
CA GLU A 38 12.99 -14.84 -30.46
C GLU A 38 12.80 -13.32 -30.38
N ARG A 39 11.56 -12.86 -30.23
CA ARG A 39 11.24 -11.43 -30.16
C ARG A 39 11.71 -10.81 -28.84
N LEU A 40 11.70 -11.56 -27.75
CA LEU A 40 12.19 -11.10 -26.45
C LEU A 40 13.71 -10.91 -26.47
N GLU A 41 14.44 -11.86 -27.06
CA GLU A 41 15.89 -11.75 -27.23
C GLU A 41 16.26 -10.55 -28.13
N ALA A 42 15.53 -10.37 -29.23
CA ALA A 42 15.70 -9.22 -30.12
C ALA A 42 15.41 -7.88 -29.40
N ALA A 43 14.38 -7.83 -28.56
CA ALA A 43 14.03 -6.64 -27.77
C ALA A 43 15.17 -6.24 -26.84
N TYR A 44 15.82 -7.18 -26.15
CA TYR A 44 16.92 -6.88 -25.23
C TYR A 44 18.25 -6.56 -25.94
N LYS A 45 18.44 -7.01 -27.18
CA LYS A 45 19.61 -6.67 -28.01
C LYS A 45 19.46 -5.33 -28.74
N ALA A 46 18.23 -4.82 -28.88
CA ALA A 46 17.95 -3.60 -29.62
C ALA A 46 18.64 -2.38 -28.98
N ARG A 47 19.31 -1.57 -29.81
CA ARG A 47 19.99 -0.35 -29.37
C ARG A 47 19.24 0.92 -29.73
N THR A 48 18.29 0.83 -30.65
CA THR A 48 17.56 1.98 -31.19
C THR A 48 16.05 1.78 -31.15
N TYR A 49 15.28 2.87 -31.14
CA TYR A 49 13.81 2.80 -31.23
C TYR A 49 13.34 2.19 -32.55
N GLY A 50 14.11 2.38 -33.64
CA GLY A 50 13.84 1.76 -34.94
C GLY A 50 13.94 0.23 -34.92
N GLU A 51 14.76 -0.35 -34.03
CA GLU A 51 14.89 -1.80 -33.84
C GLU A 51 13.77 -2.40 -32.97
N LEU A 52 13.15 -1.60 -32.09
CA LEU A 52 12.07 -2.05 -31.21
C LEU A 52 10.69 -2.02 -31.87
N THR A 53 10.45 -1.04 -32.73
CA THR A 53 9.15 -0.82 -33.40
C THR A 53 8.65 -2.02 -34.23
N PRO A 54 9.50 -2.77 -34.95
CA PRO A 54 9.07 -3.94 -35.73
C PRO A 54 8.58 -5.09 -34.85
N LEU A 55 9.09 -5.24 -33.62
CA LEU A 55 8.85 -6.39 -32.75
C LEU A 55 7.40 -6.46 -32.24
N THR A 56 6.69 -5.33 -32.24
CA THR A 56 5.33 -5.19 -31.74
C THR A 56 4.33 -4.70 -32.79
N ARG A 57 4.74 -4.54 -34.06
CA ARG A 57 3.92 -3.91 -35.11
C ARG A 57 2.65 -4.69 -35.45
N ASP A 58 2.73 -6.00 -35.37
CA ASP A 58 1.68 -6.98 -35.64
C ASP A 58 0.85 -7.33 -34.40
N LEU A 59 1.25 -6.82 -33.23
CA LEU A 59 0.58 -7.05 -31.97
C LEU A 59 -0.30 -5.84 -31.63
N PRO A 60 -1.48 -6.05 -31.03
CA PRO A 60 -2.24 -4.94 -30.49
C PRO A 60 -1.36 -4.21 -29.48
N ALA A 61 -1.18 -2.91 -29.65
CA ALA A 61 -0.57 -2.09 -28.61
C ALA A 61 -1.46 -2.22 -27.37
N GLY A 62 -1.03 -3.04 -26.41
CA GLY A 62 -1.65 -3.14 -25.10
C GLY A 62 -1.89 -1.71 -24.60
N ARG A 63 -3.11 -1.44 -24.14
CA ARG A 63 -3.69 -0.11 -23.87
C ARG A 63 -2.76 0.85 -23.13
N HIS A 64 -1.80 1.44 -23.83
CA HIS A 64 -0.87 2.46 -23.38
C HIS A 64 -0.47 3.30 -24.59
N ALA A 65 -1.49 3.88 -25.24
CA ALA A 65 -1.32 4.96 -26.20
C ALA A 65 -2.17 6.15 -25.73
N THR A 66 -1.68 6.91 -24.77
CA THR A 66 -2.10 8.30 -24.61
C THR A 66 -1.22 9.14 -25.51
N ALA A 67 -1.78 9.49 -26.67
CA ALA A 67 -1.29 10.56 -27.54
C ALA A 67 -1.17 11.88 -26.73
N PRO A 68 -0.34 12.85 -27.18
CA PRO A 68 -0.21 14.13 -26.51
C PRO A 68 -1.54 14.90 -26.64
N GLY A 69 -2.35 14.86 -25.59
CA GLY A 69 -3.57 15.65 -25.47
C GLY A 69 -3.22 17.13 -25.29
N THR A 70 -3.63 17.93 -26.25
CA THR A 70 -3.76 19.39 -26.21
C THR A 70 -4.18 19.91 -24.83
N PHE A 71 -3.33 20.71 -24.19
CA PHE A 71 -3.68 21.50 -23.02
C PHE A 71 -4.68 22.57 -23.44
N SER A 72 -5.96 22.35 -23.14
CA SER A 72 -6.94 23.43 -23.06
C SER A 72 -7.00 23.87 -21.60
N GLY A 73 -6.58 25.11 -21.37
CA GLY A 73 -6.40 25.69 -20.04
C GLY A 73 -7.68 25.72 -19.21
N THR A 74 -7.56 25.26 -17.97
CA THR A 74 -8.13 25.92 -16.80
C THR A 74 -7.33 25.43 -15.60
N ASP A 75 -6.32 26.20 -15.21
CA ASP A 75 -5.57 25.94 -13.98
C ASP A 75 -6.51 26.07 -12.77
N PRO A 76 -6.71 25.04 -11.92
CA PRO A 76 -7.15 25.29 -10.57
C PRO A 76 -5.96 25.87 -9.79
N ALA A 77 -6.12 27.11 -9.34
CA ALA A 77 -5.15 27.80 -8.50
C ALA A 77 -4.71 26.91 -7.32
N VAL A 78 -3.40 26.66 -7.22
CA VAL A 78 -2.80 25.87 -6.15
C VAL A 78 -3.00 26.61 -4.82
N SER A 79 -3.97 26.15 -4.04
CA SER A 79 -4.23 26.63 -2.69
C SER A 79 -3.16 26.10 -1.74
N LEU A 80 -2.31 26.98 -1.21
CA LEU A 80 -1.33 26.68 -0.15
C LEU A 80 -1.99 26.56 1.24
N ARG A 81 -3.27 26.19 1.32
CA ARG A 81 -3.85 25.72 2.58
C ARG A 81 -3.53 24.24 2.72
N LYS A 82 -2.75 23.91 3.76
CA LYS A 82 -2.73 22.56 4.32
C LYS A 82 -4.13 22.26 4.86
N GLU A 83 -5.03 21.85 3.97
CA GLU A 83 -6.32 21.29 4.34
C GLU A 83 -6.05 20.06 5.19
N ALA A 84 -6.64 20.04 6.38
CA ALA A 84 -6.64 18.87 7.22
C ALA A 84 -7.27 17.73 6.41
N VAL A 85 -6.49 16.66 6.18
CA VAL A 85 -6.95 15.42 5.56
C VAL A 85 -8.32 15.08 6.11
N PRO A 86 -9.39 15.02 5.28
CA PRO A 86 -10.71 14.69 5.76
C PRO A 86 -10.63 13.38 6.53
N GLY A 87 -10.98 13.44 7.81
CA GLY A 87 -11.13 12.24 8.60
C GLY A 87 -12.29 11.42 8.02
N GLY A 88 -12.02 10.16 7.74
CA GLY A 88 -13.03 9.10 7.82
C GLY A 88 -13.84 8.87 6.55
N GLY A 89 -13.23 8.27 5.53
CA GLY A 89 -13.96 7.63 4.45
C GLY A 89 -13.03 7.06 3.38
N TRP A 90 -13.29 5.83 2.93
CA TRP A 90 -12.54 5.19 1.86
C TRP A 90 -12.67 5.89 0.50
N GLY A 91 -13.78 6.59 0.28
CA GLY A 91 -14.03 7.34 -0.97
C GLY A 91 -13.01 8.45 -1.27
N GLY A 92 -12.27 8.94 -0.27
CA GLY A 92 -11.17 9.89 -0.50
C GLY A 92 -9.83 9.24 -0.85
N ARG A 93 -9.68 7.93 -0.63
CA ARG A 93 -8.46 7.16 -0.91
C ARG A 93 -8.50 6.43 -2.25
N VAL A 94 -9.70 6.11 -2.75
CA VAL A 94 -9.87 5.59 -4.11
C VAL A 94 -9.89 6.77 -5.07
N VAL A 95 -8.71 7.19 -5.51
CA VAL A 95 -8.50 8.44 -6.26
C VAL A 95 -8.85 8.30 -7.75
N GLY A 96 -8.87 7.08 -8.28
CA GLY A 96 -8.98 6.83 -9.72
C GLY A 96 -7.70 7.23 -10.47
N GLY A 97 -7.45 6.63 -11.64
CA GLY A 97 -6.32 6.98 -12.51
C GLY A 97 -5.15 6.00 -12.50
N GLU A 98 -4.02 6.40 -13.08
CA GLU A 98 -2.81 5.57 -13.16
C GLU A 98 -2.08 5.54 -11.80
N GLY A 99 -1.79 4.33 -11.31
CA GLY A 99 -0.98 4.16 -10.10
C GLY A 99 0.45 4.65 -10.29
N SER A 100 1.18 4.90 -9.21
CA SER A 100 2.52 5.51 -9.31
C SER A 100 3.53 4.61 -10.03
N SER A 101 3.43 3.29 -9.85
CA SER A 101 4.31 2.28 -10.45
C SER A 101 3.62 0.91 -10.42
N SER A 102 3.69 0.13 -11.52
CA SER A 102 3.06 -1.19 -11.66
C SER A 102 3.87 -2.35 -11.07
N TRP A 103 5.13 -2.13 -10.69
CA TRP A 103 6.01 -3.22 -10.27
C TRP A 103 7.09 -2.81 -9.26
N ALA A 104 7.64 -3.80 -8.56
CA ALA A 104 8.83 -3.69 -7.71
C ALA A 104 9.65 -4.98 -7.73
N VAL A 105 10.98 -4.84 -7.80
CA VAL A 105 11.90 -5.98 -7.88
C VAL A 105 13.01 -5.84 -6.86
N ALA A 106 13.30 -6.94 -6.15
CA ALA A 106 14.46 -7.11 -5.30
C ALA A 106 15.18 -8.40 -5.68
N ILE A 107 16.47 -8.30 -6.03
CA ILE A 107 17.36 -9.42 -6.32
C ILE A 107 18.56 -9.25 -5.38
N MET A 108 18.74 -10.17 -4.44
CA MET A 108 19.76 -10.08 -3.38
C MET A 108 19.66 -8.82 -2.49
N SER A 109 18.49 -8.16 -2.48
CA SER A 109 18.27 -6.86 -1.84
C SER A 109 16.85 -6.77 -1.28
N GLY A 110 16.37 -5.56 -0.99
CA GLY A 110 14.96 -5.38 -0.64
C GLY A 110 14.34 -4.15 -1.27
N PHE A 111 13.01 -4.16 -1.38
CA PHE A 111 12.23 -3.02 -1.83
C PHE A 111 11.24 -2.59 -0.74
N GLN A 112 10.96 -1.29 -0.68
CA GLN A 112 9.95 -0.74 0.22
C GLN A 112 9.01 0.21 -0.53
N ARG A 113 7.71 0.04 -0.31
CA ARG A 113 6.66 0.96 -0.76
C ARG A 113 5.86 1.44 0.45
N LYS A 114 5.99 2.72 0.80
CA LYS A 114 5.37 3.32 1.99
C LYS A 114 4.89 4.74 1.70
N GLY A 115 3.93 5.21 2.50
CA GLY A 115 3.39 6.58 2.43
C GLY A 115 2.21 6.71 1.47
N THR A 116 1.98 7.92 0.98
CA THR A 116 0.81 8.29 0.15
C THR A 116 1.01 7.98 -1.33
N TRP A 117 1.47 6.78 -1.65
CA TRP A 117 1.59 6.31 -3.02
C TRP A 117 0.24 5.75 -3.52
N THR A 118 0.03 5.75 -4.84
CA THR A 118 -1.21 5.22 -5.44
C THR A 118 -0.97 3.80 -5.92
N VAL A 119 -1.65 2.85 -5.28
CA VAL A 119 -1.65 1.43 -5.64
C VAL A 119 -2.38 1.26 -6.98
N PRO A 120 -1.72 0.76 -8.04
CA PRO A 120 -2.39 0.49 -9.31
C PRO A 120 -3.36 -0.69 -9.18
N LYS A 121 -4.22 -0.87 -10.19
CA LYS A 121 -5.12 -2.04 -10.27
C LYS A 121 -4.38 -3.38 -10.20
N ARG A 122 -3.18 -3.43 -10.76
CA ARG A 122 -2.29 -4.59 -10.74
C ARG A 122 -0.90 -4.13 -10.35
N PHE A 123 -0.36 -4.74 -9.30
CA PHE A 123 0.98 -4.50 -8.81
C PHE A 123 1.73 -5.81 -8.72
N THR A 124 2.83 -5.94 -9.46
CA THR A 124 3.64 -7.16 -9.45
C THR A 124 4.92 -6.92 -8.66
N CYS A 125 5.18 -7.75 -7.66
CA CYS A 125 6.44 -7.71 -6.93
C CYS A 125 7.18 -9.04 -6.98
N PHE A 126 8.49 -8.94 -7.26
CA PHE A 126 9.39 -10.08 -7.33
C PHE A 126 10.53 -9.90 -6.31
N ALA A 127 10.70 -10.87 -5.44
CA ALA A 127 11.78 -10.93 -4.47
C ALA A 127 12.55 -12.24 -4.64
N PHE A 128 13.82 -12.16 -5.03
CA PHE A 128 14.73 -13.29 -5.08
C PHE A 128 15.90 -13.03 -4.14
N TRP A 129 16.14 -13.92 -3.17
CA TRP A 129 17.22 -13.75 -2.18
C TRP A 129 17.10 -12.42 -1.41
N GLY A 130 15.90 -12.08 -0.95
CA GLY A 130 15.62 -10.72 -0.50
C GLY A 130 14.26 -10.52 0.16
N GLY A 131 13.89 -9.25 0.36
CA GLY A 131 12.68 -8.87 1.09
C GLY A 131 11.89 -7.75 0.42
N GLY A 132 10.58 -7.89 0.34
CA GLY A 132 9.67 -6.82 -0.09
C GLY A 132 8.79 -6.35 1.06
N GLU A 133 8.67 -5.05 1.27
CA GLU A 133 7.66 -4.49 2.19
C GLU A 133 6.74 -3.53 1.43
N ILE A 134 5.44 -3.84 1.46
CA ILE A 134 4.39 -3.04 0.84
C ILE A 134 3.47 -2.55 1.95
N ASP A 135 3.48 -1.24 2.22
CA ASP A 135 2.64 -0.61 3.24
C ASP A 135 1.50 0.16 2.57
N LEU A 136 0.28 -0.33 2.76
CA LEU A 136 -0.95 0.25 2.22
C LEU A 136 -1.65 1.17 3.23
N ARG A 137 -1.12 1.35 4.45
CA ARG A 137 -1.85 2.06 5.52
C ARG A 137 -2.14 3.51 5.21
N GLU A 138 -1.22 4.16 4.50
CA GLU A 138 -1.30 5.55 4.07
C GLU A 138 -1.49 5.66 2.54
N ALA A 139 -1.60 4.53 1.84
CA ALA A 139 -1.68 4.48 0.39
C ALA A 139 -3.07 4.89 -0.12
N ASN A 140 -3.08 5.45 -1.32
CA ASN A 140 -4.26 5.65 -2.14
C ASN A 140 -4.42 4.47 -3.10
N PHE A 141 -5.62 4.26 -3.63
CA PHE A 141 -5.95 3.15 -4.52
C PHE A 141 -6.44 3.71 -5.84
N ALA A 142 -5.94 3.15 -6.94
CA ALA A 142 -6.39 3.49 -8.29
C ALA A 142 -7.80 2.98 -8.58
N ASP A 143 -8.24 1.93 -7.87
CA ASP A 143 -9.53 1.27 -8.09
C ASP A 143 -10.06 0.65 -6.79
N GLY A 144 -11.35 0.29 -6.78
CA GLY A 144 -12.01 -0.38 -5.67
C GLY A 144 -11.61 -1.85 -5.52
N GLU A 145 -10.98 -2.45 -6.52
CA GLU A 145 -10.32 -3.75 -6.43
C GLU A 145 -8.90 -3.63 -6.98
N VAL A 146 -7.91 -4.06 -6.20
CA VAL A 146 -6.51 -4.08 -6.59
C VAL A 146 -5.91 -5.47 -6.38
N GLU A 147 -5.10 -5.91 -7.33
CA GLU A 147 -4.39 -7.18 -7.28
C GLU A 147 -2.90 -6.94 -7.04
N ILE A 148 -2.35 -7.63 -6.04
CA ILE A 148 -0.93 -7.60 -5.70
C ILE A 148 -0.38 -9.01 -5.93
N ASN A 149 0.36 -9.20 -7.03
CA ASN A 149 1.01 -10.47 -7.36
C ASN A 149 2.40 -10.52 -6.74
N CYS A 150 2.59 -11.40 -5.76
CA CYS A 150 3.82 -11.59 -5.01
C CYS A 150 4.53 -12.88 -5.44
N VAL A 151 5.72 -12.74 -6.05
CA VAL A 151 6.63 -13.86 -6.31
C VAL A 151 7.82 -13.75 -5.38
N ALA A 152 7.91 -14.64 -4.40
CA ALA A 152 8.99 -14.67 -3.42
C ALA A 152 9.78 -15.98 -3.55
N ILE A 153 11.07 -15.89 -3.85
CA ILE A 153 11.98 -17.04 -3.96
C ILE A 153 13.13 -16.81 -2.98
N MET A 154 13.31 -17.71 -2.01
CA MET A 154 14.41 -17.62 -1.04
C MET A 154 14.41 -16.29 -0.28
N GLY A 155 13.25 -15.87 0.21
CA GLY A 155 13.03 -14.53 0.73
C GLY A 155 11.61 -14.34 1.25
N GLY A 156 11.16 -13.09 1.38
CA GLY A 156 9.79 -12.83 1.78
C GLY A 156 9.20 -11.52 1.27
N VAL A 157 7.88 -11.48 1.16
CA VAL A 157 7.13 -10.25 0.89
C VAL A 157 6.11 -10.03 2.00
N GLU A 158 6.15 -8.87 2.64
CA GLU A 158 5.20 -8.46 3.67
C GLU A 158 4.28 -7.38 3.09
N VAL A 159 2.98 -7.68 3.07
CA VAL A 159 1.93 -6.75 2.66
C VAL A 159 1.19 -6.28 3.91
N ILE A 160 1.39 -5.01 4.27
CA ILE A 160 0.74 -4.39 5.42
C ILE A 160 -0.51 -3.67 4.94
N VAL A 161 -1.67 -4.12 5.39
CA VAL A 161 -2.96 -3.52 5.05
C VAL A 161 -3.51 -2.69 6.22
N PRO A 162 -4.17 -1.54 5.96
CA PRO A 162 -4.92 -0.83 6.98
C PRO A 162 -6.15 -1.62 7.45
N PRO A 163 -6.64 -1.37 8.68
CA PRO A 163 -7.93 -1.89 9.11
C PRO A 163 -9.05 -1.40 8.17
N GLY A 164 -10.08 -2.22 7.96
CA GLY A 164 -11.24 -1.90 7.12
C GLY A 164 -11.12 -2.32 5.65
N VAL A 165 -9.91 -2.66 5.17
CA VAL A 165 -9.70 -3.26 3.83
C VAL A 165 -10.11 -4.72 3.82
N GLU A 166 -10.90 -5.09 2.82
CA GLU A 166 -11.13 -6.50 2.51
C GLU A 166 -9.86 -7.09 1.90
N VAL A 167 -9.35 -8.17 2.50
CA VAL A 167 -8.17 -8.88 2.00
C VAL A 167 -8.60 -10.27 1.57
N VAL A 168 -8.25 -10.62 0.34
CA VAL A 168 -8.45 -11.96 -0.22
C VAL A 168 -7.08 -12.50 -0.60
N VAL A 169 -6.75 -13.70 -0.13
CA VAL A 169 -5.42 -14.27 -0.29
C VAL A 169 -5.53 -15.47 -1.24
N ARG A 170 -4.81 -15.42 -2.37
CA ARG A 170 -4.85 -16.44 -3.43
C ARG A 170 -3.43 -16.81 -3.84
N GLY A 171 -2.70 -17.46 -2.95
CA GLY A 171 -1.31 -17.81 -3.19
C GLY A 171 -0.95 -19.22 -2.74
N ILE A 172 0.12 -19.74 -3.34
CA ILE A 172 0.63 -21.09 -3.05
C ILE A 172 2.07 -20.98 -2.55
N GLY A 173 2.35 -21.55 -1.39
CA GLY A 173 3.72 -21.72 -0.87
C GLY A 173 4.23 -23.13 -1.12
N ILE A 174 5.30 -23.30 -1.91
CA ILE A 174 5.98 -24.59 -2.08
C ILE A 174 7.27 -24.54 -1.25
N MET A 175 7.32 -25.34 -0.17
CA MET A 175 8.38 -25.26 0.86
C MET A 175 8.53 -23.86 1.47
N GLY A 176 7.46 -23.34 2.07
CA GLY A 176 7.36 -21.99 2.65
C GLY A 176 5.95 -21.73 3.19
N GLY A 177 5.64 -20.50 3.59
CA GLY A 177 4.31 -20.12 4.10
C GLY A 177 3.65 -19.01 3.30
N PHE A 178 2.36 -19.17 2.99
CA PHE A 178 1.50 -18.08 2.51
C PHE A 178 0.47 -17.82 3.62
N ASP A 179 0.54 -16.67 4.28
CA ASP A 179 -0.30 -16.40 5.46
C ASP A 179 -1.73 -16.03 5.04
N HIS A 180 -2.71 -16.85 5.43
CA HIS A 180 -4.14 -16.66 5.18
C HIS A 180 -4.90 -16.16 6.42
N ARG A 181 -4.23 -15.84 7.54
CA ARG A 181 -4.88 -15.49 8.83
C ARG A 181 -5.81 -14.28 8.77
N GLU A 182 -5.66 -13.44 7.76
CA GLU A 182 -6.40 -12.19 7.55
C GLU A 182 -7.64 -12.37 6.64
N GLU A 183 -7.83 -13.57 6.09
CA GLU A 183 -8.93 -13.89 5.17
C GLU A 183 -10.28 -13.97 5.93
N GLY A 184 -11.32 -13.34 5.39
CA GLY A 184 -12.69 -13.47 5.92
C GLY A 184 -13.18 -12.36 6.87
N VAL A 185 -12.40 -11.29 7.11
CA VAL A 185 -12.93 -10.08 7.76
C VAL A 185 -13.64 -9.22 6.70
N PRO A 186 -14.95 -8.94 6.83
CA PRO A 186 -15.68 -8.10 5.89
C PRO A 186 -15.04 -6.70 5.83
N GLY A 187 -14.79 -6.21 4.61
CA GLY A 187 -14.36 -4.83 4.40
C GLY A 187 -15.43 -3.83 4.85
N GLU A 188 -15.00 -2.64 5.26
CA GLU A 188 -15.93 -1.54 5.51
C GLU A 188 -16.61 -1.10 4.20
N PRO A 189 -17.86 -0.61 4.25
CA PRO A 189 -18.54 -0.12 3.06
C PRO A 189 -17.72 0.96 2.32
N GLY A 190 -17.42 0.70 1.05
CA GLY A 190 -16.60 1.58 0.21
C GLY A 190 -15.09 1.39 0.32
N ALA A 191 -14.62 0.47 1.17
CA ALA A 191 -13.21 0.08 1.24
C ALA A 191 -12.78 -0.66 -0.03
N PRO A 192 -11.53 -0.46 -0.47
CA PRO A 192 -10.98 -1.24 -1.56
C PRO A 192 -10.79 -2.69 -1.12
N ARG A 193 -10.92 -3.59 -2.09
CA ARG A 193 -10.62 -5.01 -1.96
C ARG A 193 -9.21 -5.26 -2.47
N VAL A 194 -8.35 -5.81 -1.62
CA VAL A 194 -6.96 -6.15 -1.95
C VAL A 194 -6.86 -7.66 -2.12
N VAL A 195 -6.59 -8.08 -3.36
CA VAL A 195 -6.37 -9.48 -3.70
C VAL A 195 -4.87 -9.73 -3.75
N VAL A 196 -4.33 -10.47 -2.78
CA VAL A 196 -2.91 -10.85 -2.75
C VAL A 196 -2.74 -12.20 -3.41
N THR A 197 -2.12 -12.23 -4.58
CA THR A 197 -1.88 -13.45 -5.38
C THR A 197 -0.40 -13.81 -5.42
N GLY A 198 -0.08 -15.01 -5.92
CA GLY A 198 1.27 -15.36 -6.33
C GLY A 198 1.83 -16.61 -5.67
N PHE A 199 3.16 -16.67 -5.59
CA PHE A 199 3.91 -17.89 -5.30
C PHE A 199 5.08 -17.62 -4.38
N ALA A 200 5.24 -18.45 -3.34
CA ALA A 200 6.39 -18.45 -2.46
C ALA A 200 7.18 -19.76 -2.55
N PHE A 201 8.48 -19.70 -2.78
CA PHE A 201 9.41 -20.83 -2.75
C PHE A 201 10.52 -20.58 -1.76
N TRP A 202 10.72 -21.47 -0.78
CA TRP A 202 11.80 -21.32 0.21
C TRP A 202 11.75 -19.97 0.95
N GLY A 203 10.53 -19.55 1.31
CA GLY A 203 10.25 -18.20 1.79
C GLY A 203 8.80 -18.02 2.25
N GLY A 204 8.31 -16.79 2.28
CA GLY A 204 6.90 -16.56 2.56
C GLY A 204 6.33 -15.22 2.11
N VAL A 205 5.02 -15.22 1.86
CA VAL A 205 4.24 -14.00 1.64
C VAL A 205 3.31 -13.85 2.84
N GLY A 206 3.52 -12.75 3.59
CA GLY A 206 2.73 -12.42 4.76
C GLY A 206 1.80 -11.26 4.47
N VAL A 207 0.59 -11.33 4.99
CA VAL A 207 -0.34 -10.19 5.03
C VAL A 207 -0.61 -9.86 6.49
N GLU A 208 -0.46 -8.59 6.87
CA GLU A 208 -0.70 -8.14 8.25
C GLU A 208 -1.54 -6.86 8.28
N ARG A 209 -2.59 -6.84 9.11
CA ARG A 209 -3.38 -5.65 9.43
C ARG A 209 -2.71 -4.85 10.54
N LYS A 210 -2.28 -3.64 10.21
CA LYS A 210 -1.72 -2.68 11.18
C LYS A 210 -2.50 -1.38 11.15
N LEU A 211 -2.82 -0.85 12.34
CA LEU A 211 -3.40 0.49 12.50
C LEU A 211 -2.52 1.55 11.82
N THR A 212 -3.18 2.58 11.28
CA THR A 212 -2.46 3.73 10.75
C THR A 212 -1.70 4.44 11.88
N LYS A 213 -0.61 5.13 11.53
CA LYS A 213 0.19 5.89 12.51
C LYS A 213 -0.67 6.98 13.20
N ALA A 214 -1.61 7.57 12.45
CA ALA A 214 -2.54 8.58 12.93
C ALA A 214 -3.52 8.03 13.98
N GLU A 215 -4.13 6.87 13.73
CA GLU A 215 -5.06 6.22 14.67
C GLU A 215 -4.35 5.78 15.94
N ARG A 216 -3.15 5.19 15.82
CA ARG A 216 -2.34 4.80 16.98
C ARG A 216 -1.99 6.00 17.86
N LEU A 217 -1.73 7.16 17.24
CA LEU A 217 -1.45 8.38 17.99
C LEU A 217 -2.70 8.88 18.73
N ARG A 218 -3.86 8.89 18.07
CA ARG A 218 -5.15 9.26 18.69
C ARG A 218 -5.49 8.36 19.88
N GLN A 219 -5.41 7.04 19.71
CA GLN A 219 -5.64 6.09 20.81
C GLN A 219 -4.69 6.31 21.99
N LYS A 220 -3.42 6.65 21.71
CA LYS A 220 -2.43 6.94 22.76
C LYS A 220 -2.75 8.24 23.50
N GLU A 221 -3.24 9.26 22.80
CA GLU A 221 -3.68 10.53 23.41
C GLU A 221 -4.93 10.33 24.27
N GLU A 222 -5.91 9.57 23.79
CA GLU A 222 -7.11 9.19 24.55
C GLU A 222 -6.75 8.41 25.81
N ALA A 223 -5.94 7.35 25.70
CA ALA A 223 -5.48 6.57 26.85
C ALA A 223 -4.67 7.43 27.86
N ARG A 224 -3.89 8.39 27.35
CA ARG A 224 -3.16 9.34 28.21
C ARG A 224 -4.13 10.26 28.94
N ARG A 225 -5.17 10.75 28.27
CA ARG A 225 -6.20 11.61 28.86
C ARG A 225 -6.99 10.85 29.92
N GLU A 226 -7.45 9.65 29.63
CA GLU A 226 -8.16 8.80 30.59
C GLU A 226 -7.29 8.49 31.83
N LYS A 227 -6.00 8.21 31.64
CA LYS A 227 -5.06 7.97 32.76
C LYS A 227 -4.88 9.22 33.63
N LEU A 228 -4.89 10.41 33.03
CA LEU A 228 -4.83 11.69 33.76
C LEU A 228 -6.13 11.92 34.55
N GLU A 229 -7.28 11.70 33.93
CA GLU A 229 -8.60 11.81 34.57
C GLU A 229 -8.72 10.83 35.75
N ARG A 230 -8.35 9.55 35.55
CA ARG A 230 -8.33 8.55 36.63
C ARG A 230 -7.36 8.91 37.77
N ARG A 231 -6.21 9.52 37.45
CA ARG A 231 -5.25 9.99 38.47
C ARG A 231 -5.79 11.20 39.23
N ALA A 232 -6.51 12.10 38.56
CA ALA A 232 -7.17 13.25 39.17
C ALA A 232 -8.30 12.80 40.11
N GLN A 233 -9.22 11.96 39.62
CA GLN A 233 -10.29 11.37 40.45
C GLN A 233 -9.73 10.65 41.68
N ARG A 234 -8.66 9.87 41.51
CA ARG A 234 -8.03 9.19 42.66
C ARG A 234 -7.44 10.20 43.66
N ARG A 235 -6.86 11.30 43.19
CA ARG A 235 -6.33 12.37 44.06
C ARG A 235 -7.46 13.09 44.81
N GLU A 236 -8.57 13.39 44.15
CA GLU A 236 -9.76 14.00 44.76
C GLU A 236 -10.37 13.09 45.83
N LEU A 237 -10.56 11.80 45.52
CA LEU A 237 -11.00 10.80 46.50
C LEU A 237 -10.08 10.73 47.72
N HIS A 238 -8.75 10.80 47.51
CA HIS A 238 -7.80 10.82 48.62
C HIS A 238 -7.84 12.13 49.42
N ALA A 239 -8.10 13.27 48.79
CA ALA A 239 -8.26 14.56 49.45
C ALA A 239 -9.55 14.59 50.28
N ALA A 240 -10.68 14.16 49.72
CA ALA A 240 -11.95 14.05 50.42
C ALA A 240 -11.84 13.15 51.67
N ARG A 241 -11.22 11.97 51.54
CA ARG A 241 -10.94 11.08 52.70
C ARG A 241 -9.99 11.68 53.74
N ARG A 242 -9.17 12.67 53.38
CA ARG A 242 -8.31 13.38 54.33
C ARG A 242 -9.10 14.46 55.07
N GLU A 243 -9.99 15.16 54.36
CA GLU A 243 -10.87 16.17 54.95
C GLU A 243 -11.90 15.56 55.90
N GLU A 244 -12.54 14.46 55.49
CA GLU A 244 -13.47 13.68 56.34
C GLU A 244 -12.79 13.29 57.66
N ARG A 245 -11.60 12.67 57.60
CA ARG A 245 -10.80 12.36 58.80
C ARG A 245 -10.41 13.57 59.64
N ARG A 246 -10.24 14.74 59.02
CA ARG A 246 -9.93 15.98 59.73
C ARG A 246 -11.18 16.48 60.46
N GLN A 247 -12.33 16.48 59.79
CA GLN A 247 -13.62 16.85 60.39
C GLN A 247 -13.96 15.93 61.56
N ASP A 248 -13.82 14.61 61.40
CA ASP A 248 -14.03 13.63 62.48
C ASP A 248 -13.15 13.89 63.71
N ARG A 249 -11.89 14.31 63.49
CA ARG A 249 -10.97 14.65 64.59
C ARG A 249 -11.36 15.94 65.31
N VAL A 250 -11.84 16.93 64.57
CA VAL A 250 -12.32 18.20 65.15
C VAL A 250 -13.59 17.95 65.94
N PHE A 251 -14.55 17.22 65.36
CA PHE A 251 -15.80 16.85 66.00
C PHE A 251 -15.58 16.09 67.32
N ARG A 252 -14.74 15.03 67.31
CA ARG A 252 -14.38 14.30 68.55
C ARG A 252 -13.71 15.16 69.61
N ARG A 253 -12.98 16.20 69.18
CA ARG A 253 -12.32 17.11 70.12
C ARG A 253 -13.34 18.04 70.75
N GLU A 254 -14.33 18.52 69.99
CA GLU A 254 -15.41 19.37 70.48
C GLU A 254 -16.35 18.63 71.44
N GLU A 255 -16.76 17.39 71.14
CA GLU A 255 -17.55 16.57 72.08
C GLU A 255 -16.84 16.36 73.43
N HIS A 256 -15.51 16.17 73.41
CA HIS A 256 -14.71 16.00 74.63
C HIS A 256 -14.52 17.32 75.42
N TRP A 257 -14.90 18.48 74.87
CA TRP A 257 -14.93 19.76 75.59
C TRP A 257 -16.30 20.09 76.17
N GLU A 258 -17.40 19.59 75.61
CA GLU A 258 -18.76 19.82 76.13
C GLU A 258 -19.10 18.97 77.36
N ASP A 259 -18.42 17.85 77.57
CA ASP A 259 -18.63 16.93 78.70
C ASP A 259 -17.84 17.30 79.99
N ARG A 260 -17.24 18.50 80.05
CA ARG A 260 -16.44 19.01 81.18
C ARG A 260 -16.95 20.34 81.72
#